data_AF-Q2QNA8-F1
#
_entry.id   AF-Q2QNA8-F1
#
_cell.length_a   1.000
_cell.length_b   1.000
_cell.length_c   1.000
_cell.angle_alpha   90.00
_cell.angle_beta   90.00
_cell.angle_gamma   90.00
#
_symmetry.space_group_name_H-M   'P 1'
#
loop_
_entity.id
_entity.type
_entity.pdbx_description
1 polymer ?
#
loop_
_entity_poly.entity_id
_entity_poly.type
_entity_poly.pdbx_seq_one_letter_code
_entity_poly.pdbx_strand_id
1 'polypeptide(L)'
;MAETRGVGGRLAALASKVDSKIYYLKDVLVEYMDMKNVVAEIAEERERFQLEQRGNDALLEAMKEELVAANNELEAAKEEISRKNNELESVKKQLQESEARNIQAEQQSGIVVELMQPRGVQTRSMQKRKRPLQGPSGCEADDQEYTSQINVQSPRCLESMRTPDVKKRSVQKQKHLSQGLPGDPGELQLMEGHLSDPNAGEASGALVSKDDDLEAVREELIKGFLDIDNGGRKLGIKEMGQLNEKVFQIACLAKLPPEEVGEASYELYSSWQKQLSDLSWNPFKTITVDGNGKEIVNVDDEKLQELKRDYGEGAHKAVMNALMEMKEYNVLADRSIAYELWNYKDGRKATLRECVEYVCNQVKQLTVTKRRKSRRGS
;
A
#
# COMPACT_ATOMS: atom_id res chain seq x y z
N MET A 1 -88.65 30.46 -10.43
CA MET A 1 -87.86 29.99 -9.26
C MET A 1 -86.67 29.08 -9.60
N ALA A 2 -86.21 29.00 -10.87
CA ALA A 2 -85.09 28.12 -11.24
C ALA A 2 -83.70 28.79 -11.18
N GLU A 3 -83.62 30.12 -11.22
CA GLU A 3 -82.34 30.85 -11.33
C GLU A 3 -81.56 30.94 -10.01
N THR A 4 -82.23 30.95 -8.86
CA THR A 4 -81.58 31.06 -7.54
C THR A 4 -80.83 29.79 -7.14
N ARG A 5 -81.25 28.62 -7.65
CA ARG A 5 -80.61 27.32 -7.39
C ARG A 5 -79.25 27.17 -8.09
N GLY A 6 -79.04 27.88 -9.21
CA GLY A 6 -77.79 27.86 -9.96
C GLY A 6 -76.70 28.79 -9.39
N VAL A 7 -77.09 29.90 -8.74
CA VAL A 7 -76.13 30.86 -8.15
C VAL A 7 -75.45 30.26 -6.92
N GLY A 8 -76.19 29.57 -6.05
CA GLY A 8 -75.63 28.91 -4.86
C GLY A 8 -74.59 27.84 -5.18
N GLY A 9 -74.82 27.03 -6.24
CA GLY A 9 -73.86 26.03 -6.69
C GLY A 9 -72.55 26.63 -7.22
N ARG A 10 -72.63 27.76 -7.95
CA ARG A 10 -71.45 28.49 -8.42
C ARG A 10 -70.65 29.11 -7.27
N LEU A 11 -71.34 29.64 -6.26
CA LEU A 11 -70.71 30.22 -5.07
C LEU A 11 -69.99 29.15 -4.24
N ALA A 12 -70.60 27.98 -4.06
CA ALA A 12 -69.98 26.84 -3.36
C ALA A 12 -68.75 26.31 -4.11
N ALA A 13 -68.80 26.21 -5.44
CA ALA A 13 -67.65 25.82 -6.25
C ALA A 13 -66.50 26.84 -6.14
N LEU A 14 -66.82 28.14 -6.09
CA LEU A 14 -65.82 29.18 -5.89
C LEU A 14 -65.19 29.10 -4.50
N ALA A 15 -65.99 28.90 -3.45
CA ALA A 15 -65.50 28.74 -2.07
C ALA A 15 -64.55 27.54 -1.96
N SER A 16 -64.93 26.37 -2.50
CA SER A 16 -64.08 25.18 -2.52
C SER A 16 -62.75 25.44 -3.24
N LYS A 17 -62.76 26.18 -4.36
CA LYS A 17 -61.53 26.54 -5.09
C LYS A 17 -60.62 27.48 -4.27
N VAL A 18 -61.20 28.42 -3.53
CA VAL A 18 -60.47 29.30 -2.61
C VAL A 18 -59.85 28.49 -1.48
N ASP A 19 -60.60 27.58 -0.86
CA ASP A 19 -60.10 26.72 0.22
C ASP A 19 -58.97 25.82 -0.24
N SER A 20 -59.10 25.19 -1.43
CA SER A 20 -58.01 24.43 -2.03
C SER A 20 -56.77 25.30 -2.23
N LYS A 21 -56.94 26.54 -2.72
CA LYS A 21 -55.80 27.44 -2.94
C LYS A 21 -55.14 27.86 -1.63
N ILE A 22 -55.91 28.11 -0.58
CA ILE A 22 -55.39 28.38 0.77
C ILE A 22 -54.61 27.18 1.30
N TYR A 23 -55.11 25.97 1.09
CA TYR A 23 -54.40 24.75 1.49
C TYR A 23 -53.05 24.63 0.77
N TYR A 24 -53.01 24.81 -0.55
CA TYR A 24 -51.75 24.80 -1.31
C TYR A 24 -50.78 25.90 -0.85
N LEU A 25 -51.27 27.09 -0.51
CA LEU A 25 -50.39 28.16 -0.01
C LEU A 25 -49.79 27.84 1.35
N LYS A 26 -50.54 27.17 2.24
CA LYS A 26 -50.01 26.71 3.53
C LYS A 26 -48.93 25.66 3.35
N ASP A 27 -49.16 24.70 2.45
CA ASP A 27 -48.20 23.64 2.13
C ASP A 27 -46.88 24.23 1.61
N VAL A 28 -46.96 25.15 0.63
CA VAL A 28 -45.79 25.86 0.09
C VAL A 28 -45.05 26.68 1.16
N LEU A 29 -45.77 27.27 2.12
CA LEU A 29 -45.14 28.01 3.22
C LEU A 29 -44.36 27.09 4.16
N VAL A 30 -44.85 25.88 4.44
CA VAL A 30 -44.12 24.88 5.23
C VAL A 30 -42.86 24.45 4.50
N GLU A 31 -42.98 24.08 3.21
CA GLU A 31 -41.82 23.73 2.39
C GLU A 31 -40.77 24.86 2.34
N TYR A 32 -41.22 26.12 2.24
CA TYR A 32 -40.32 27.28 2.29
C TYR A 32 -39.55 27.37 3.61
N MET A 33 -40.22 27.15 4.75
CA MET A 33 -39.56 27.20 6.06
C MET A 33 -38.54 26.07 6.23
N ASP A 34 -38.88 24.86 5.78
CA ASP A 34 -37.95 23.72 5.81
C ASP A 34 -36.72 23.99 4.93
N MET A 35 -36.95 24.50 3.70
CA MET A 35 -35.86 24.90 2.81
C MET A 35 -35.00 26.01 3.42
N LYS A 36 -35.59 27.00 4.09
CA LYS A 36 -34.87 28.08 4.75
C LYS A 36 -33.96 27.54 5.85
N ASN A 37 -34.43 26.59 6.66
CA ASN A 37 -33.64 25.98 7.72
C ASN A 37 -32.47 25.17 7.16
N VAL A 38 -32.71 24.33 6.16
CA VAL A 38 -31.64 23.57 5.49
C VAL A 38 -30.59 24.51 4.86
N VAL A 39 -31.01 25.64 4.30
CA VAL A 39 -30.07 26.65 3.78
C VAL A 39 -29.22 27.28 4.88
N ALA A 40 -29.79 27.53 6.06
CA ALA A 40 -29.04 28.03 7.20
C ALA A 40 -28.00 27.02 7.70
N GLU A 41 -28.39 25.74 7.86
CA GLU A 41 -27.48 24.67 8.27
C GLU A 41 -26.31 24.50 7.28
N ILE A 42 -26.58 24.54 5.98
CA ILE A 42 -25.54 24.48 4.94
C ILE A 42 -24.60 25.69 5.00
N ALA A 43 -25.11 26.87 5.39
CA ALA A 43 -24.28 28.06 5.54
C ALA A 43 -23.29 27.89 6.69
N GLU A 44 -23.75 27.39 7.84
CA GLU A 44 -22.90 27.12 9.01
C GLU A 44 -21.86 26.03 8.71
N GLU A 45 -22.25 24.95 8.05
CA GLU A 45 -21.32 23.87 7.66
C GLU A 45 -20.23 24.37 6.70
N ARG A 46 -20.59 25.27 5.78
CA ARG A 46 -19.64 25.90 4.87
C ARG A 46 -18.63 26.78 5.60
N GLU A 47 -19.03 27.46 6.67
CA GLU A 47 -18.10 28.25 7.50
C GLU A 47 -17.15 27.35 8.28
N ARG A 48 -17.65 26.25 8.88
CA ARG A 48 -16.81 25.25 9.56
C ARG A 48 -15.75 24.67 8.63
N PHE A 49 -16.14 24.25 7.43
CA PHE A 49 -15.23 23.69 6.44
C PHE A 49 -14.14 24.70 6.01
N GLN A 50 -14.50 25.98 5.86
CA GLN A 50 -13.52 27.02 5.53
C GLN A 50 -12.51 27.25 6.67
N LEU A 51 -12.97 27.20 7.92
CA LEU A 51 -12.08 27.34 9.07
C LEU A 51 -11.10 26.17 9.15
N GLU A 52 -11.59 24.95 8.93
CA GLU A 52 -10.75 23.75 8.89
C GLU A 52 -9.73 23.80 7.75
N GLN A 53 -10.13 24.23 6.53
CA GLN A 53 -9.18 24.42 5.44
C GLN A 53 -8.08 25.42 5.78
N ARG A 54 -8.42 26.57 6.39
CA ARG A 54 -7.41 27.54 6.83
C ARG A 54 -6.48 26.96 7.89
N GLY A 55 -7.00 26.15 8.81
CA GLY A 55 -6.19 25.45 9.81
C GLY A 55 -5.21 24.47 9.17
N ASN A 56 -5.69 23.68 8.19
CA ASN A 56 -4.86 22.73 7.46
C ASN A 56 -3.80 23.43 6.60
N ASP A 57 -4.12 24.56 5.96
CA ASP A 57 -3.15 25.35 5.20
C ASP A 57 -2.07 25.93 6.11
N ALA A 58 -2.45 26.45 7.29
CA ALA A 58 -1.48 26.95 8.27
C ALA A 58 -0.56 25.85 8.81
N LEU A 59 -1.12 24.66 9.09
CA LEU A 59 -0.34 23.50 9.54
C LEU A 59 0.63 23.03 8.45
N LEU A 60 0.18 23.03 7.19
CA LEU A 60 1.00 22.66 6.05
C LEU A 60 2.19 23.62 5.87
N GLU A 61 1.98 24.93 6.03
CA GLU A 61 3.07 25.90 5.97
C GLU A 61 4.04 25.73 7.14
N ALA A 62 3.57 25.50 8.37
CA ALA A 62 4.44 25.23 9.51
C ALA A 62 5.31 23.98 9.29
N MET A 63 4.73 22.89 8.75
CA MET A 63 5.48 21.66 8.46
C MET A 63 6.52 21.88 7.34
N LYS A 64 6.24 22.73 6.35
CA LYS A 64 7.22 23.09 5.32
C LYS A 64 8.37 23.90 5.89
N GLU A 65 8.09 24.85 6.78
CA GLU A 65 9.12 25.63 7.46
C GLU A 65 10.05 24.73 8.30
N GLU A 66 9.49 23.77 9.03
CA GLU A 66 10.26 22.79 9.81
C GLU A 66 11.13 21.90 8.91
N LEU A 67 10.58 21.45 7.76
CA LEU A 67 11.34 20.66 6.79
C LEU A 67 12.52 21.45 6.21
N VAL A 68 12.33 22.74 5.92
CA VAL A 68 13.41 23.61 5.42
C VAL A 68 14.49 23.80 6.49
N ALA A 69 14.10 23.99 7.75
CA ALA A 69 15.05 24.10 8.86
C ALA A 69 15.89 22.82 9.02
N ALA A 70 15.24 21.66 9.06
CA ALA A 70 15.92 20.36 9.19
C ALA A 70 16.86 20.08 8.01
N ASN A 71 16.47 20.47 6.78
CA ASN A 71 17.31 20.27 5.60
C ASN A 71 18.57 21.16 5.64
N ASN A 72 18.47 22.38 6.16
CA ASN A 72 19.62 23.26 6.35
C ASN A 72 20.59 22.71 7.41
N GLU A 73 20.07 22.16 8.52
CA GLU A 73 20.89 21.51 9.55
C GLU A 73 21.61 20.27 9.02
N LEU A 74 20.92 19.45 8.23
CA LEU A 74 21.52 18.29 7.58
C LEU A 74 22.66 18.69 6.66
N GLU A 75 22.50 19.77 5.88
CA GLU A 75 23.54 20.23 4.98
C GLU A 75 24.76 20.78 5.74
N ALA A 76 24.54 21.52 6.82
CA ALA A 76 25.61 21.96 7.71
C ALA A 76 26.37 20.78 8.33
N ALA A 77 25.66 19.73 8.75
CA ALA A 77 26.29 18.52 9.29
C ALA A 77 27.13 17.77 8.24
N LYS A 78 26.68 17.71 6.97
CA LYS A 78 27.46 17.11 5.88
C LYS A 78 28.76 17.89 5.62
N GLU A 79 28.72 19.22 5.66
CA GLU A 79 29.92 20.05 5.52
C GLU A 79 30.90 19.83 6.67
N GLU A 80 30.40 19.69 7.91
CA GLU A 80 31.20 19.36 9.09
C GLU A 80 31.89 18.00 8.94
N ILE A 81 31.16 16.96 8.51
CA ILE A 81 31.71 15.62 8.24
C ILE A 81 32.79 15.70 7.16
N SER A 82 32.56 16.46 6.10
CA SER A 82 33.53 16.64 5.01
C SER A 82 34.81 17.32 5.52
N ARG A 83 34.70 18.34 6.38
CA ARG A 83 35.87 18.96 7.05
C ARG A 83 36.63 17.95 7.90
N LYS A 84 35.92 17.17 8.73
CA LYS A 84 36.54 16.18 9.62
C LYS A 84 37.23 15.05 8.87
N ASN A 85 36.68 14.60 7.75
CA ASN A 85 37.33 13.61 6.89
C ASN A 85 38.65 14.12 6.31
N ASN A 86 38.71 15.37 5.86
CA ASN A 86 39.94 15.98 5.35
C ASN A 86 40.99 16.13 6.47
N GLU A 87 40.59 16.54 7.68
CA GLU A 87 41.48 16.58 8.86
C GLU A 87 42.03 15.19 9.19
N LEU A 88 41.17 14.16 9.19
CA LEU A 88 41.53 12.79 9.49
C LEU A 88 42.53 12.23 8.45
N GLU A 89 42.34 12.55 7.17
CA GLU A 89 43.29 12.17 6.12
C GLU A 89 44.66 12.82 6.32
N SER A 90 44.70 14.11 6.69
CA SER A 90 45.95 14.80 7.03
C SER A 90 46.66 14.17 8.23
N VAL A 91 45.93 13.85 9.31
CA VAL A 91 46.50 13.21 10.50
C VAL A 91 47.02 11.81 10.18
N LYS A 92 46.29 11.03 9.37
CA LYS A 92 46.73 9.71 8.92
C LYS A 92 48.06 9.78 8.16
N LYS A 93 48.23 10.77 7.29
CA LYS A 93 49.49 11.01 6.56
C LYS A 93 50.63 11.37 7.52
N GLN A 94 50.40 12.27 8.47
CA GLN A 94 51.41 12.64 9.47
C GLN A 94 51.84 11.46 10.33
N LEU A 95 50.89 10.59 10.72
CA LEU A 95 51.18 9.37 11.48
C LEU A 95 52.08 8.43 10.68
N GLN A 96 51.74 8.14 9.42
CA GLN A 96 52.57 7.31 8.54
C GLN A 96 53.98 7.88 8.38
N GLU A 97 54.12 9.20 8.22
CA GLU A 97 55.42 9.88 8.15
C GLU A 97 56.20 9.80 9.47
N SER A 98 55.53 9.81 10.62
CA SER A 98 56.16 9.66 11.94
C SER A 98 56.59 8.21 12.21
N GLU A 99 55.80 7.22 11.80
CA GLU A 99 56.12 5.79 11.90
C GLU A 99 57.33 5.46 11.03
N ALA A 100 57.35 5.95 9.78
CA ALA A 100 58.50 5.78 8.89
C ALA A 100 59.78 6.38 9.50
N ARG A 101 59.69 7.58 10.10
CA ARG A 101 60.83 8.21 10.80
C ARG A 101 61.26 7.41 12.03
N ASN A 102 60.33 6.85 12.79
CA ASN A 102 60.65 6.06 13.98
C ASN A 102 61.38 4.76 13.62
N ILE A 103 60.90 4.03 12.60
CA ILE A 103 61.58 2.84 12.07
C ILE A 103 63.00 3.18 11.61
N GLN A 104 63.18 4.34 10.97
CA GLN A 104 64.50 4.81 10.52
C GLN A 104 65.43 5.17 11.69
N ALA A 105 64.90 5.76 12.77
CA ALA A 105 65.65 6.07 13.98
C ALA A 105 66.05 4.81 14.75
N GLU A 106 65.17 3.81 14.84
CA GLU A 106 65.49 2.49 15.42
C GLU A 106 66.62 1.80 14.65
N GLN A 107 66.59 1.84 13.31
CA GLN A 107 67.65 1.31 12.44
C GLN A 107 68.99 2.04 12.63
N GLN A 108 68.99 3.35 12.92
CA GLN A 108 70.20 4.12 13.20
C GLN A 108 70.73 3.90 14.63
N SER A 109 69.86 3.64 15.61
CA SER A 109 70.27 3.35 16.99
C SER A 109 70.83 1.94 17.18
N GLY A 110 70.37 0.96 16.40
CA GLY A 110 70.91 -0.41 16.40
C GLY A 110 72.39 -0.49 16.01
N ILE A 111 72.90 0.48 15.24
CA ILE A 111 74.30 0.55 14.81
C ILE A 111 75.23 1.03 15.94
N VAL A 112 74.71 1.69 16.99
CA VAL A 112 75.51 2.17 18.14
C VAL A 112 75.62 1.12 19.26
N VAL A 113 74.75 0.11 19.30
CA VAL A 113 74.79 -0.95 20.34
C VAL A 113 75.72 -2.11 19.97
N GLU A 114 76.12 -2.25 18.71
CA GLU A 114 76.95 -3.37 18.23
C GLU A 114 78.48 -3.17 18.39
N LEU A 115 78.93 -2.22 19.22
CA LEU A 115 80.38 -1.99 19.44
C LEU A 115 80.85 -2.02 20.90
N MET A 116 80.05 -2.48 21.87
CA MET A 116 80.56 -2.77 23.22
C MET A 116 79.94 -4.04 23.83
N GLN A 117 80.74 -5.10 23.91
CA GLN A 117 80.62 -6.14 24.95
C GLN A 117 81.86 -6.07 25.88
N PRO A 118 81.93 -6.85 26.98
CA PRO A 118 81.20 -6.69 28.23
C PRO A 118 82.19 -6.52 29.41
N ARG A 119 81.86 -5.73 30.45
CA ARG A 119 82.62 -5.75 31.72
C ARG A 119 81.71 -5.72 32.94
N GLY A 120 81.55 -6.91 33.52
CA GLY A 120 81.87 -7.22 34.92
C GLY A 120 81.21 -6.43 36.06
N VAL A 121 80.34 -7.15 36.77
CA VAL A 121 80.29 -7.26 38.25
C VAL A 121 79.84 -6.00 39.05
N GLN A 122 78.70 -6.05 39.76
CA GLN A 122 78.62 -6.41 41.21
C GLN A 122 77.20 -6.28 41.82
N THR A 123 76.73 -7.41 42.38
CA THR A 123 75.87 -7.71 43.55
C THR A 123 74.77 -6.80 44.17
N ARG A 124 73.69 -7.51 44.55
CA ARG A 124 72.79 -7.40 45.74
C ARG A 124 71.82 -6.20 45.76
N SER A 125 70.50 -6.38 45.92
CA SER A 125 69.83 -7.08 47.02
C SER A 125 68.42 -7.59 46.65
N MET A 126 68.01 -8.64 47.36
CA MET A 126 66.72 -9.31 47.31
C MET A 126 65.59 -8.54 48.01
N GLN A 127 64.36 -8.63 47.51
CA GLN A 127 63.13 -8.86 48.31
C GLN A 127 61.98 -9.25 47.32
N LYS A 128 61.66 -10.54 47.12
CA LYS A 128 60.52 -11.29 47.71
C LYS A 128 59.19 -10.50 47.66
N ARG A 129 58.05 -10.95 47.09
CA ARG A 129 57.46 -12.31 47.04
C ARG A 129 56.15 -12.34 46.21
N LYS A 130 55.90 -13.49 45.54
CA LYS A 130 54.63 -14.20 45.17
C LYS A 130 53.69 -13.51 44.14
N ARG A 131 53.42 -14.00 42.89
CA ARG A 131 53.04 -15.33 42.31
C ARG A 131 51.76 -15.95 42.94
N PRO A 132 50.94 -16.79 42.25
CA PRO A 132 50.91 -17.19 40.82
C PRO A 132 49.49 -17.48 40.24
N LEU A 133 49.39 -17.81 38.93
CA LEU A 133 48.83 -19.05 38.33
C LEU A 133 48.71 -18.79 36.81
N GLN A 134 49.48 -19.36 35.87
CA GLN A 134 49.80 -20.76 35.53
C GLN A 134 48.66 -21.45 34.75
N GLY A 135 48.90 -21.72 33.46
CA GLY A 135 48.23 -22.80 32.72
C GLY A 135 48.30 -22.62 31.18
N PRO A 136 48.52 -23.68 30.38
CA PRO A 136 49.46 -23.62 29.26
C PRO A 136 48.97 -24.13 27.88
N SER A 137 49.80 -23.80 26.88
CA SER A 137 50.07 -24.43 25.58
C SER A 137 49.99 -25.96 25.49
N GLY A 138 49.59 -26.50 24.33
CA GLY A 138 50.09 -27.80 23.82
C GLY A 138 49.14 -28.64 22.94
N CYS A 139 49.33 -28.52 21.62
CA CYS A 139 49.27 -29.46 20.48
C CYS A 139 48.50 -30.82 20.47
N GLU A 140 47.83 -31.04 19.32
CA GLU A 140 47.73 -32.24 18.44
C GLU A 140 46.93 -33.51 18.82
N ALA A 141 46.11 -33.94 17.84
CA ALA A 141 46.07 -35.27 17.17
C ALA A 141 44.67 -35.92 17.02
N ASP A 142 44.45 -36.37 15.77
CA ASP A 142 43.42 -37.16 15.08
C ASP A 142 42.62 -38.26 15.81
N ASP A 143 41.37 -38.47 15.33
CA ASP A 143 40.87 -39.66 14.60
C ASP A 143 39.41 -40.12 14.91
N GLN A 144 38.61 -40.16 13.83
CA GLN A 144 37.70 -41.24 13.36
C GLN A 144 36.21 -41.39 13.81
N GLU A 145 35.34 -41.05 12.85
CA GLU A 145 34.12 -41.71 12.30
C GLU A 145 33.38 -42.86 13.06
N TYR A 146 32.04 -42.73 13.22
CA TYR A 146 31.06 -43.84 13.11
C TYR A 146 29.65 -43.32 12.78
N THR A 147 29.01 -43.97 11.81
CA THR A 147 27.61 -43.83 11.34
C THR A 147 26.56 -44.39 12.31
N SER A 148 25.33 -43.86 12.33
CA SER A 148 24.07 -44.65 12.25
C SER A 148 22.79 -43.79 12.18
N GLN A 149 21.83 -44.34 11.42
CA GLN A 149 20.49 -43.87 11.09
C GLN A 149 19.54 -43.72 12.28
N ILE A 150 18.61 -42.75 12.23
CA ILE A 150 17.24 -42.91 12.76
C ILE A 150 16.23 -42.26 11.81
N ASN A 151 15.34 -43.13 11.32
CA ASN A 151 14.04 -42.93 10.68
C ASN A 151 13.05 -42.21 11.62
N VAL A 152 12.02 -41.53 11.08
CA VAL A 152 10.59 -41.58 11.53
C VAL A 152 9.79 -40.32 11.11
N GLN A 153 8.86 -40.58 10.17
CA GLN A 153 7.45 -40.14 10.06
C GLN A 153 7.06 -38.69 9.67
N SER A 154 6.52 -38.63 8.46
CA SER A 154 5.43 -37.77 7.97
C SER A 154 4.13 -37.93 8.76
N PRO A 155 3.23 -36.93 8.70
CA PRO A 155 1.81 -37.21 8.52
C PRO A 155 1.26 -36.55 7.24
N ARG A 156 0.53 -37.37 6.46
CA ARG A 156 -0.52 -36.92 5.53
C ARG A 156 -1.71 -36.42 6.33
N CYS A 157 -2.37 -35.36 5.87
CA CYS A 157 -3.78 -35.11 6.16
C CYS A 157 -4.64 -35.59 4.99
N LEU A 158 -5.76 -36.21 5.36
CA LEU A 158 -6.71 -36.93 4.52
C LEU A 158 -7.99 -36.09 4.39
N GLU A 159 -8.34 -35.75 3.16
CA GLU A 159 -9.66 -35.83 2.51
C GLU A 159 -10.93 -35.36 3.26
N SER A 160 -11.70 -34.47 2.61
CA SER A 160 -12.97 -34.80 1.92
C SER A 160 -14.08 -33.74 2.02
N MET A 161 -14.43 -33.19 0.85
CA MET A 161 -15.78 -32.95 0.29
C MET A 161 -16.88 -32.25 1.11
N ARG A 162 -17.44 -31.17 0.53
CA ARG A 162 -18.89 -30.96 0.33
C ARG A 162 -19.17 -29.75 -0.58
N THR A 163 -20.04 -29.95 -1.56
CA THR A 163 -20.83 -28.94 -2.31
C THR A 163 -22.33 -29.23 -2.06
N PRO A 164 -23.29 -28.44 -2.57
CA PRO A 164 -23.39 -26.99 -2.80
C PRO A 164 -24.61 -26.38 -2.05
N ASP A 165 -24.77 -25.05 -2.01
CA ASP A 165 -26.02 -24.35 -2.43
C ASP A 165 -26.03 -22.83 -2.11
N VAL A 166 -26.86 -22.16 -2.90
CA VAL A 166 -27.03 -20.73 -3.22
C VAL A 166 -27.56 -19.83 -2.08
N LYS A 167 -26.89 -18.69 -1.77
CA LYS A 167 -27.46 -17.30 -1.73
C LYS A 167 -26.54 -16.24 -1.07
N LYS A 168 -26.53 -15.06 -1.69
CA LYS A 168 -26.09 -13.72 -1.21
C LYS A 168 -24.57 -13.53 -1.05
N ARG A 169 -23.99 -12.81 -2.02
CA ARG A 169 -22.60 -12.31 -2.01
C ARG A 169 -22.39 -11.40 -0.79
N SER A 170 -21.61 -11.88 0.17
CA SER A 170 -21.05 -11.09 1.27
C SER A 170 -19.63 -10.66 0.91
N VAL A 171 -19.27 -9.44 1.26
CA VAL A 171 -17.89 -8.94 1.23
C VAL A 171 -17.09 -9.76 2.25
N GLN A 172 -16.19 -10.62 1.76
CA GLN A 172 -15.27 -11.38 2.60
C GLN A 172 -14.15 -10.43 3.08
N LYS A 173 -13.80 -10.46 4.36
CA LYS A 173 -12.70 -9.67 4.95
C LYS A 173 -11.41 -9.87 4.14
N GLN A 174 -11.01 -8.85 3.39
CA GLN A 174 -9.78 -8.86 2.62
C GLN A 174 -8.62 -8.57 3.58
N LYS A 175 -7.86 -9.60 3.98
CA LYS A 175 -6.64 -9.39 4.76
C LYS A 175 -5.57 -8.84 3.82
N HIS A 176 -5.44 -7.51 3.78
CA HIS A 176 -4.36 -6.85 3.08
C HIS A 176 -3.07 -6.97 3.91
N LEU A 177 -2.15 -7.79 3.44
CA LEU A 177 -0.74 -7.70 3.83
C LEU A 177 -0.08 -6.81 2.78
N SER A 178 0.15 -5.54 3.14
CA SER A 178 1.06 -4.68 2.39
C SER A 178 2.50 -5.15 2.63
N GLN A 179 2.90 -6.26 2.00
CA GLN A 179 4.32 -6.56 1.84
C GLN A 179 4.87 -5.73 0.69
N GLY A 180 5.53 -4.62 1.05
CA GLY A 180 6.43 -3.93 0.15
C GLY A 180 7.54 -4.88 -0.29
N LEU A 181 7.73 -5.01 -1.60
CA LEU A 181 8.94 -5.61 -2.14
C LEU A 181 10.09 -4.60 -2.05
N PRO A 182 11.30 -5.05 -1.67
CA PRO A 182 12.47 -4.21 -1.60
C PRO A 182 13.13 -4.07 -2.98
N GLY A 183 13.52 -2.84 -3.33
CA GLY A 183 14.59 -2.61 -4.30
C GLY A 183 15.91 -2.44 -3.54
N ASP A 184 16.77 -3.46 -3.66
CA ASP A 184 18.23 -3.59 -3.48
C ASP A 184 19.02 -2.80 -2.38
N PRO A 185 20.09 -3.40 -1.78
CA PRO A 185 20.49 -3.18 -0.40
C PRO A 185 21.60 -2.14 -0.20
N GLY A 186 21.54 -1.45 0.93
CA GLY A 186 22.65 -0.73 1.53
C GLY A 186 22.49 -0.78 3.05
N GLU A 187 23.40 -1.50 3.70
CA GLU A 187 23.53 -1.73 5.13
C GLU A 187 23.09 -0.57 6.03
N LEU A 188 22.37 -0.88 7.12
CA LEU A 188 22.94 -0.87 8.47
C LEU A 188 21.93 -1.43 9.47
N GLN A 189 22.26 -2.61 9.98
CA GLN A 189 21.72 -3.20 11.19
C GLN A 189 22.03 -2.27 12.37
N LEU A 190 21.02 -1.78 13.10
CA LEU A 190 21.24 -1.22 14.43
C LEU A 190 20.23 -1.81 15.42
N MET A 191 20.84 -2.37 16.46
CA MET A 191 20.31 -3.22 17.50
C MET A 191 19.35 -2.45 18.41
N GLU A 192 18.09 -2.88 18.45
CA GLU A 192 17.06 -2.30 19.31
C GLU A 192 17.32 -2.70 20.76
N GLY A 193 17.80 -1.74 21.56
CA GLY A 193 18.08 -1.91 22.98
C GLY A 193 16.80 -2.01 23.80
N HIS A 194 16.68 -3.11 24.53
CA HIS A 194 15.73 -3.28 25.62
C HIS A 194 15.86 -2.15 26.66
N LEU A 195 14.73 -1.49 26.97
CA LEU A 195 14.46 -0.99 28.30
C LEU A 195 13.01 -1.32 28.65
N SER A 196 12.86 -2.38 29.46
CA SER A 196 11.67 -2.65 30.23
C SER A 196 11.68 -1.78 31.48
N ASP A 197 10.56 -1.12 31.78
CA ASP A 197 10.21 -0.77 33.15
C ASP A 197 8.69 -0.99 33.34
N PRO A 198 8.23 -1.84 34.28
CA PRO A 198 6.83 -2.15 34.46
C PRO A 198 6.26 -1.39 35.66
N ASN A 199 5.23 -0.55 35.48
CA ASN A 199 4.21 -0.44 36.53
C ASN A 199 2.87 0.19 36.08
N ALA A 200 1.84 -0.66 36.17
CA ALA A 200 0.44 -0.45 36.55
C ALA A 200 -0.33 0.82 36.15
N GLY A 201 -1.40 0.59 35.38
CA GLY A 201 -2.58 1.44 35.32
C GLY A 201 -3.56 0.91 34.28
N GLU A 202 -4.48 0.04 34.69
CA GLU A 202 -5.55 -0.51 33.84
C GLU A 202 -6.37 0.60 33.18
N ALA A 203 -6.26 0.69 31.86
CA ALA A 203 -7.32 1.15 30.99
C ALA A 203 -7.27 0.31 29.72
N SER A 204 -8.24 -0.59 29.58
CA SER A 204 -8.59 -1.26 28.33
C SER A 204 -9.07 -0.21 27.32
N GLY A 205 -8.13 0.55 26.76
CA GLY A 205 -8.31 1.30 25.53
C GLY A 205 -7.60 0.53 24.44
N ALA A 206 -8.36 -0.16 23.59
CA ALA A 206 -7.82 -0.82 22.41
C ALA A 206 -6.95 0.19 21.66
N LEU A 207 -5.65 -0.07 21.61
CA LEU A 207 -4.69 0.68 20.81
C LEU A 207 -4.99 0.30 19.37
N VAL A 208 -6.05 0.88 18.80
CA VAL A 208 -6.34 0.80 17.36
C VAL A 208 -5.13 1.46 16.70
N SER A 209 -4.34 0.68 15.98
CA SER A 209 -3.18 1.21 15.31
C SER A 209 -3.65 2.17 14.21
N LYS A 210 -2.91 3.24 13.92
CA LYS A 210 -3.25 4.17 12.83
C LYS A 210 -3.42 3.45 11.47
N ASP A 211 -2.80 2.28 11.33
CA ASP A 211 -2.90 1.44 10.14
C ASP A 211 -4.27 0.75 10.03
N ASP A 212 -4.85 0.33 11.16
CA ASP A 212 -6.20 -0.25 11.20
C ASP A 212 -7.27 0.77 10.77
N ASP A 213 -7.12 2.03 11.18
CA ASP A 213 -8.04 3.11 10.80
C ASP A 213 -7.95 3.43 9.29
N LEU A 214 -6.74 3.46 8.73
CA LEU A 214 -6.54 3.71 7.30
C LEU A 214 -7.09 2.57 6.43
N GLU A 215 -6.93 1.32 6.87
CA GLU A 215 -7.51 0.17 6.19
C GLU A 215 -9.04 0.18 6.28
N ALA A 216 -9.61 0.50 7.46
CA ALA A 216 -11.05 0.65 7.61
C ALA A 216 -11.62 1.75 6.70
N VAL A 217 -10.92 2.89 6.58
CA VAL A 217 -11.30 3.95 5.62
C VAL A 217 -11.22 3.45 4.18
N ARG A 218 -10.19 2.68 3.82
CA ARG A 218 -10.06 2.08 2.48
C ARG A 218 -11.23 1.14 2.18
N GLU A 219 -11.55 0.23 3.09
CA GLU A 219 -12.67 -0.70 2.96
C GLU A 219 -14.00 0.04 2.79
N GLU A 220 -14.21 1.10 3.56
CA GLU A 220 -15.45 1.88 3.48
C GLU A 220 -15.55 2.68 2.18
N LEU A 221 -14.44 3.21 1.68
CA LEU A 221 -14.38 3.80 0.35
C LEU A 221 -14.67 2.76 -0.73
N ILE A 222 -14.13 1.54 -0.64
CA ILE A 222 -14.42 0.48 -1.61
C ILE A 222 -15.92 0.20 -1.65
N LYS A 223 -16.57 0.02 -0.49
CA LYS A 223 -18.03 -0.18 -0.41
C LYS A 223 -18.79 0.99 -1.02
N GLY A 224 -18.45 2.21 -0.62
CA GLY A 224 -19.11 3.41 -1.14
C GLY A 224 -18.95 3.56 -2.67
N PHE A 225 -17.77 3.23 -3.19
CA PHE A 225 -17.50 3.27 -4.62
C PHE A 225 -18.19 2.14 -5.39
N LEU A 226 -18.38 0.94 -4.80
CA LEU A 226 -19.19 -0.12 -5.41
C LEU A 226 -20.65 0.29 -5.62
N ASP A 227 -21.22 1.06 -4.69
CA ASP A 227 -22.61 1.51 -4.79
C ASP A 227 -22.78 2.65 -5.79
N ILE A 228 -21.79 3.53 -5.90
CA ILE A 228 -21.90 4.70 -6.77
C ILE A 228 -21.33 4.45 -8.15
N ASP A 229 -20.39 3.52 -8.37
CA ASP A 229 -19.68 3.35 -9.64
C ASP A 229 -20.53 2.65 -10.72
N ASN A 230 -20.66 3.31 -11.87
CA ASN A 230 -21.56 2.96 -12.97
C ASN A 230 -20.79 2.91 -14.30
N GLY A 231 -19.45 2.86 -14.24
CA GLY A 231 -18.59 2.98 -15.41
C GLY A 231 -18.44 4.42 -15.92
N GLY A 232 -17.32 4.68 -16.61
CA GLY A 232 -17.06 5.98 -17.27
C GLY A 232 -16.46 7.08 -16.40
N ARG A 233 -16.07 6.78 -15.15
CA ARG A 233 -15.38 7.73 -14.26
C ARG A 233 -13.87 7.62 -14.35
N LYS A 234 -13.19 8.71 -13.98
CA LYS A 234 -11.71 8.74 -13.86
C LYS A 234 -11.21 7.90 -12.70
N LEU A 235 -12.03 7.74 -11.67
CA LEU A 235 -11.74 7.04 -10.44
C LEU A 235 -12.94 6.16 -10.10
N GLY A 236 -12.69 4.89 -9.76
CA GLY A 236 -13.73 3.89 -9.59
C GLY A 236 -13.21 2.63 -8.93
N ILE A 237 -13.98 1.54 -9.05
CA ILE A 237 -13.58 0.22 -8.58
C ILE A 237 -13.05 -0.61 -9.74
N LYS A 238 -11.94 -1.31 -9.50
CA LYS A 238 -11.44 -2.37 -10.37
C LYS A 238 -11.60 -3.72 -9.68
N GLU A 239 -12.14 -4.69 -10.41
CA GLU A 239 -12.11 -6.10 -10.04
C GLU A 239 -10.75 -6.70 -10.44
N MET A 240 -9.99 -7.17 -9.45
CA MET A 240 -8.64 -7.70 -9.68
C MET A 240 -8.73 -9.07 -10.36
N GLY A 241 -8.05 -9.21 -11.50
CA GLY A 241 -8.19 -10.41 -12.34
C GLY A 241 -9.35 -10.35 -13.34
N GLN A 242 -10.11 -9.26 -13.40
CA GLN A 242 -11.13 -9.07 -14.44
C GLN A 242 -10.48 -8.67 -15.77
N LEU A 243 -10.87 -9.34 -16.85
CA LEU A 243 -10.35 -9.03 -18.18
C LEU A 243 -10.94 -7.73 -18.73
N ASN A 244 -10.15 -7.02 -19.54
CA ASN A 244 -10.60 -5.85 -20.29
C ASN A 244 -11.15 -6.26 -21.66
N GLU A 245 -12.47 -6.22 -21.81
CA GLU A 245 -13.20 -6.58 -23.03
C GLU A 245 -12.64 -5.91 -24.30
N LYS A 246 -12.21 -4.65 -24.22
CA LYS A 246 -11.66 -3.91 -25.37
C LYS A 246 -10.42 -4.55 -25.96
N VAL A 247 -9.61 -5.24 -25.14
CA VAL A 247 -8.41 -5.93 -25.62
C VAL A 247 -8.78 -7.08 -26.56
N PHE A 248 -9.85 -7.81 -26.24
CA PHE A 248 -10.36 -8.90 -27.06
C PHE A 248 -11.07 -8.38 -28.30
N GLN A 249 -11.76 -7.25 -28.20
CA GLN A 249 -12.30 -6.56 -29.38
C GLN A 249 -11.19 -6.16 -30.36
N ILE A 250 -10.09 -5.56 -29.88
CA ILE A 250 -8.93 -5.20 -30.72
C ILE A 250 -8.30 -6.44 -31.34
N ALA A 251 -8.17 -7.53 -30.58
CA ALA A 251 -7.62 -8.79 -31.07
C ALA A 251 -8.47 -9.40 -32.20
N CYS A 252 -9.80 -9.41 -32.05
CA CYS A 252 -10.73 -9.89 -33.08
C CYS A 252 -10.77 -8.96 -34.30
N LEU A 253 -10.75 -7.64 -34.11
CA LEU A 253 -10.70 -6.65 -35.22
C LEU A 253 -9.51 -6.86 -36.14
N ALA A 254 -8.40 -7.39 -35.63
CA ALA A 254 -7.20 -7.66 -36.43
C ALA A 254 -7.33 -8.92 -37.31
N LYS A 255 -8.38 -9.73 -37.12
CA LYS A 255 -8.53 -11.07 -37.73
C LYS A 255 -9.84 -11.26 -38.49
N LEU A 256 -10.90 -10.60 -38.06
CA LEU A 256 -12.27 -10.82 -38.52
C LEU A 256 -12.85 -9.56 -39.16
N PRO A 257 -13.81 -9.72 -40.09
CA PRO A 257 -14.55 -8.58 -40.62
C PRO A 257 -15.37 -7.88 -39.51
N PRO A 258 -15.55 -6.56 -39.57
CA PRO A 258 -16.19 -5.78 -38.49
C PRO A 258 -17.56 -6.30 -38.05
N GLU A 259 -18.33 -6.91 -38.96
CA GLU A 259 -19.66 -7.46 -38.72
C GLU A 259 -19.64 -8.65 -37.76
N GLU A 260 -18.56 -9.44 -37.74
CA GLU A 260 -18.43 -10.68 -36.94
C GLU A 260 -17.67 -10.45 -35.63
N VAL A 261 -16.95 -9.32 -35.53
CA VAL A 261 -16.11 -8.98 -34.37
C VAL A 261 -16.89 -8.90 -33.07
N GLY A 262 -18.13 -8.38 -33.11
CA GLY A 262 -18.93 -8.17 -31.91
C GLY A 262 -19.13 -9.47 -31.13
N GLU A 263 -19.71 -10.48 -31.80
CA GLU A 263 -19.98 -11.78 -31.21
C GLU A 263 -18.67 -12.52 -30.87
N ALA A 264 -17.73 -12.60 -31.81
CA ALA A 264 -16.47 -13.31 -31.61
C ALA A 264 -15.63 -12.75 -30.45
N SER A 265 -15.58 -11.42 -30.30
CA SER A 265 -14.83 -10.79 -29.20
C SER A 265 -15.46 -11.06 -27.84
N TYR A 266 -16.78 -11.10 -27.75
CA TYR A 266 -17.50 -11.42 -26.52
C TYR A 266 -17.36 -12.91 -26.15
N GLU A 267 -17.43 -13.82 -27.13
CA GLU A 267 -17.18 -15.25 -26.92
C GLU A 267 -15.76 -15.51 -26.43
N LEU A 268 -14.76 -14.87 -27.06
CA LEU A 268 -13.37 -14.97 -26.64
C LEU A 268 -13.18 -14.41 -25.23
N TYR A 269 -13.67 -13.20 -24.97
CA TYR A 269 -13.62 -12.58 -23.65
C TYR A 269 -14.24 -13.47 -22.56
N SER A 270 -15.46 -13.96 -22.79
CA SER A 270 -16.21 -14.75 -21.80
C SER A 270 -15.59 -16.13 -21.56
N SER A 271 -15.08 -16.79 -22.61
CA SER A 271 -14.36 -18.07 -22.48
C SER A 271 -13.10 -17.93 -21.64
N TRP A 272 -12.33 -16.84 -21.82
CA TRP A 272 -11.15 -16.57 -20.99
C TRP A 272 -11.49 -16.16 -19.55
N GLN A 273 -12.57 -15.40 -19.34
CA GLN A 273 -13.03 -15.10 -17.99
C GLN A 273 -13.45 -16.38 -17.24
N LYS A 274 -14.10 -17.31 -17.96
CA LYS A 274 -14.44 -18.64 -17.43
C LYS A 274 -13.18 -19.48 -17.15
N GLN A 275 -12.19 -19.42 -18.04
CA GLN A 275 -10.92 -20.13 -17.86
C GLN A 275 -10.15 -19.61 -16.64
N LEU A 276 -10.12 -18.29 -16.39
CA LEU A 276 -9.55 -17.69 -15.18
C LEU A 276 -10.29 -18.10 -13.89
N SER A 277 -11.59 -18.40 -14.00
CA SER A 277 -12.40 -18.87 -12.88
C SER A 277 -12.23 -20.36 -12.59
N ASP A 278 -11.55 -21.11 -13.47
CA ASP A 278 -11.31 -22.54 -13.31
C ASP A 278 -10.18 -22.78 -12.30
N LEU A 279 -10.50 -23.46 -11.20
CA LEU A 279 -9.53 -23.84 -10.16
C LEU A 279 -8.58 -24.95 -10.62
N SER A 280 -8.98 -25.77 -11.61
CA SER A 280 -8.13 -26.84 -12.14
C SER A 280 -7.00 -26.31 -13.02
N TRP A 281 -7.10 -25.07 -13.50
CA TRP A 281 -6.10 -24.42 -14.32
C TRP A 281 -5.28 -23.42 -13.50
N ASN A 282 -4.02 -23.78 -13.23
CA ASN A 282 -3.07 -22.97 -12.49
C ASN A 282 -1.75 -22.85 -13.28
N PRO A 283 -1.65 -21.90 -14.23
CA PRO A 283 -0.49 -21.77 -15.11
C PRO A 283 0.67 -21.03 -14.41
N PHE A 284 1.12 -21.54 -13.25
CA PHE A 284 2.25 -21.01 -12.51
C PHE A 284 3.36 -22.05 -12.39
N LYS A 285 4.61 -21.60 -12.44
CA LYS A 285 5.81 -22.41 -12.21
C LYS A 285 6.71 -21.76 -11.18
N THR A 286 7.34 -22.59 -10.35
CA THR A 286 8.36 -22.14 -9.40
C THR A 286 9.71 -22.06 -10.09
N ILE A 287 10.33 -20.88 -10.02
CA ILE A 287 11.73 -20.67 -10.40
C ILE A 287 12.55 -20.37 -9.15
N THR A 288 13.79 -20.83 -9.12
CA THR A 288 14.72 -20.50 -8.03
C THR A 288 15.51 -19.27 -8.42
N VAL A 289 15.39 -18.21 -7.63
CA VAL A 289 16.19 -16.97 -7.78
C VAL A 289 16.90 -16.76 -6.45
N ASP A 290 18.23 -16.79 -6.46
CA ASP A 290 19.09 -16.60 -5.28
C ASP A 290 18.76 -17.54 -4.09
N GLY A 291 18.41 -18.79 -4.39
CA GLY A 291 18.02 -19.79 -3.39
C GLY A 291 16.58 -19.68 -2.88
N ASN A 292 15.85 -18.61 -3.21
CA ASN A 292 14.42 -18.46 -2.92
C ASN A 292 13.55 -18.89 -4.11
N GLY A 293 12.57 -19.75 -3.85
CA GLY A 293 11.55 -20.13 -4.83
C GLY A 293 10.56 -19.00 -5.07
N LYS A 294 10.54 -18.44 -6.28
CA LYS A 294 9.52 -17.48 -6.74
C LYS A 294 8.62 -18.16 -7.76
N GLU A 295 7.33 -18.13 -7.54
CA GLU A 295 6.36 -18.61 -8.51
C GLU A 295 6.00 -17.51 -9.51
N ILE A 296 6.18 -17.79 -10.80
CA ILE A 296 5.86 -16.91 -11.92
C ILE A 296 4.83 -17.58 -12.84
N VAL A 297 4.15 -16.79 -13.68
CA VAL A 297 3.27 -17.35 -14.71
C VAL A 297 4.10 -18.21 -15.67
N ASN A 298 3.65 -19.43 -15.94
CA ASN A 298 4.26 -20.31 -16.93
C ASN A 298 3.88 -19.82 -18.33
N VAL A 299 4.76 -19.02 -18.94
CA VAL A 299 4.57 -18.51 -20.31
C VAL A 299 4.40 -19.65 -21.32
N ASP A 300 4.97 -20.83 -21.07
CA ASP A 300 4.91 -21.99 -21.95
C ASP A 300 3.61 -22.83 -21.77
N ASP A 301 2.66 -22.35 -20.97
CA ASP A 301 1.34 -22.99 -20.83
C ASP A 301 0.63 -23.09 -22.19
N GLU A 302 0.09 -24.27 -22.49
CA GLU A 302 -0.50 -24.59 -23.79
C GLU A 302 -1.63 -23.63 -24.18
N LYS A 303 -2.53 -23.31 -23.23
CA LYS A 303 -3.66 -22.41 -23.46
C LYS A 303 -3.18 -20.96 -23.66
N LEU A 304 -2.20 -20.50 -22.87
CA LEU A 304 -1.61 -19.17 -23.05
C LEU A 304 -0.90 -19.04 -24.41
N GLN A 305 -0.18 -20.07 -24.84
CA GLN A 305 0.48 -20.10 -26.14
C GLN A 305 -0.52 -20.13 -27.29
N GLU A 306 -1.61 -20.87 -27.16
CA GLU A 306 -2.73 -20.86 -28.11
C GLU A 306 -3.35 -19.46 -28.23
N LEU A 307 -3.66 -18.79 -27.12
CA LEU A 307 -4.18 -17.42 -27.13
C LEU A 307 -3.25 -16.47 -27.88
N LYS A 308 -1.95 -16.56 -27.59
CA LYS A 308 -0.93 -15.71 -28.19
C LYS A 308 -0.82 -15.95 -29.69
N ARG A 309 -0.87 -17.19 -30.13
CA ARG A 309 -0.80 -17.58 -31.56
C ARG A 309 -2.02 -17.09 -32.33
N ASP A 310 -3.20 -17.28 -31.76
CA ASP A 310 -4.45 -17.10 -32.50
C ASP A 310 -4.92 -15.63 -32.46
N TYR A 311 -4.73 -14.95 -31.32
CA TYR A 311 -5.24 -13.60 -31.06
C TYR A 311 -4.16 -12.56 -30.70
N GLY A 312 -2.89 -12.96 -30.65
CA GLY A 312 -1.75 -12.06 -30.52
C GLY A 312 -1.37 -11.68 -29.09
N GLU A 313 -0.31 -10.87 -28.98
CA GLU A 313 0.31 -10.52 -27.69
C GLU A 313 -0.61 -9.69 -26.78
N GLY A 314 -1.53 -8.91 -27.34
CA GLY A 314 -2.45 -8.08 -26.57
C GLY A 314 -3.36 -8.90 -25.66
N ALA A 315 -4.07 -9.88 -26.23
CA ALA A 315 -4.95 -10.78 -25.48
C ALA A 315 -4.17 -11.65 -24.50
N HIS A 316 -3.02 -12.19 -24.93
CA HIS A 316 -2.11 -12.96 -24.08
C HIS A 316 -1.67 -12.18 -22.83
N LYS A 317 -1.18 -10.95 -23.01
CA LYS A 317 -0.74 -10.09 -21.91
C LYS A 317 -1.89 -9.71 -20.97
N ALA A 318 -3.10 -9.51 -21.48
CA ALA A 318 -4.27 -9.23 -20.64
C ALA A 318 -4.57 -10.40 -19.68
N VAL A 319 -4.53 -11.64 -20.16
CA VAL A 319 -4.73 -12.84 -19.32
C VAL A 319 -3.59 -13.03 -18.33
N MET A 320 -2.33 -12.85 -18.75
CA MET A 320 -1.19 -12.92 -17.83
C MET A 320 -1.29 -11.88 -16.70
N ASN A 321 -1.64 -10.64 -17.03
CA ASN A 321 -1.82 -9.59 -16.04
C ASN A 321 -2.95 -9.93 -15.07
N ALA A 322 -4.08 -10.46 -15.56
CA ALA A 322 -5.17 -10.91 -14.70
C ALA A 322 -4.72 -11.99 -13.71
N LEU A 323 -3.96 -13.00 -14.17
CA LEU A 323 -3.40 -14.04 -13.30
C LEU A 323 -2.46 -13.46 -12.24
N MET A 324 -1.62 -12.51 -12.60
CA MET A 324 -0.71 -11.83 -11.68
C MET A 324 -1.47 -10.98 -10.65
N GLU A 325 -2.52 -10.27 -11.06
CA GLU A 325 -3.39 -9.51 -10.16
C GLU A 325 -4.09 -10.45 -9.17
N MET A 326 -4.64 -11.58 -9.64
CA MET A 326 -5.25 -12.57 -8.76
C MET A 326 -4.27 -13.13 -7.74
N LYS A 327 -2.99 -13.26 -8.14
CA LYS A 327 -1.92 -13.71 -7.25
C LYS A 327 -1.61 -12.70 -6.16
N GLU A 328 -1.40 -11.45 -6.56
CA GLU A 328 -1.08 -10.34 -5.66
C GLU A 328 -2.16 -10.16 -4.59
N TYR A 329 -3.42 -10.38 -4.96
CA TYR A 329 -4.57 -10.26 -4.06
C TYR A 329 -4.92 -11.57 -3.34
N ASN A 330 -4.12 -12.62 -3.48
CA ASN A 330 -4.33 -13.95 -2.87
C ASN A 330 -5.69 -14.59 -3.22
N VAL A 331 -6.25 -14.27 -4.39
CA VAL A 331 -7.52 -14.81 -4.88
C VAL A 331 -7.34 -15.89 -5.94
N LEU A 332 -6.10 -16.32 -6.23
CA LEU A 332 -5.88 -17.45 -7.13
C LEU A 332 -6.45 -18.76 -6.57
N ALA A 333 -6.35 -18.99 -5.26
CA ALA A 333 -6.68 -20.26 -4.63
C ALA A 333 -8.19 -20.51 -4.50
N ASP A 334 -8.99 -19.45 -4.36
CA ASP A 334 -10.44 -19.54 -4.18
C ASP A 334 -11.26 -18.85 -5.27
N ARG A 335 -10.60 -18.13 -6.19
CA ARG A 335 -11.23 -17.31 -7.24
C ARG A 335 -12.25 -16.32 -6.67
N SER A 336 -12.03 -15.86 -5.45
CA SER A 336 -12.84 -14.81 -4.85
C SER A 336 -12.64 -13.49 -5.58
N ILE A 337 -13.65 -12.62 -5.51
CA ILE A 337 -13.57 -11.30 -6.13
C ILE A 337 -12.83 -10.39 -5.16
N ALA A 338 -11.71 -9.83 -5.60
CA ALA A 338 -11.02 -8.75 -4.91
C ALA A 338 -11.28 -7.44 -5.61
N TYR A 339 -11.60 -6.41 -4.83
CA TYR A 339 -11.84 -5.07 -5.33
C TYR A 339 -10.68 -4.15 -4.97
N GLU A 340 -10.41 -3.19 -5.84
CA GLU A 340 -9.41 -2.16 -5.60
C GLU A 340 -9.90 -0.78 -6.05
N LEU A 341 -9.55 0.25 -5.28
CA LEU A 341 -9.72 1.65 -5.68
C LEU A 341 -8.75 1.95 -6.82
N TRP A 342 -9.28 2.34 -7.97
CA TRP A 342 -8.49 2.46 -9.20
C TRP A 342 -8.62 3.82 -9.85
N ASN A 343 -7.48 4.39 -10.24
CA ASN A 343 -7.41 5.57 -11.08
C ASN A 343 -7.27 5.12 -12.53
N TYR A 344 -8.38 5.15 -13.27
CA TYR A 344 -8.46 4.74 -14.67
C TYR A 344 -7.73 5.70 -15.63
N LYS A 345 -7.50 6.95 -15.21
CA LYS A 345 -6.73 7.91 -15.99
C LYS A 345 -5.23 7.56 -15.97
N ASP A 346 -4.72 7.23 -14.79
CA ASP A 346 -3.29 6.97 -14.59
C ASP A 346 -2.94 5.47 -14.67
N GLY A 347 -3.94 4.58 -14.73
CA GLY A 347 -3.73 3.14 -14.87
C GLY A 347 -3.09 2.48 -13.64
N ARG A 348 -3.37 3.00 -12.43
CA ARG A 348 -2.79 2.52 -11.17
C ARG A 348 -3.81 2.53 -10.03
N LYS A 349 -3.44 1.90 -8.91
CA LYS A 349 -4.19 2.01 -7.65
C LYS A 349 -4.36 3.48 -7.27
N ALA A 350 -5.58 3.86 -6.93
CA ALA A 350 -5.88 5.19 -6.43
C ALA A 350 -5.44 5.30 -4.96
N THR A 351 -4.95 6.48 -4.60
CA THR A 351 -4.65 6.82 -3.21
C THR A 351 -5.92 7.22 -2.47
N LEU A 352 -5.93 7.07 -1.14
CA LEU A 352 -7.06 7.51 -0.31
C LEU A 352 -7.35 9.00 -0.52
N ARG A 353 -6.30 9.82 -0.65
CA ARG A 353 -6.43 11.26 -0.96
C ARG A 353 -7.20 11.50 -2.26
N GLU A 354 -6.82 10.82 -3.35
CA GLU A 354 -7.52 10.95 -4.64
C GLU A 354 -8.99 10.54 -4.53
N CYS A 355 -9.28 9.48 -3.78
CA CYS A 355 -10.65 9.00 -3.57
C CYS A 355 -11.50 10.00 -2.78
N VAL A 356 -10.97 10.52 -1.67
CA VAL A 356 -11.65 11.53 -0.83
C VAL A 356 -11.88 12.82 -1.62
N GLU A 357 -10.85 13.32 -2.31
CA GLU A 357 -10.96 14.52 -3.14
C GLU A 357 -12.02 14.34 -4.23
N TYR A 358 -12.05 13.17 -4.87
CA TYR A 358 -13.06 12.83 -5.87
C TYR A 358 -14.47 12.90 -5.28
N VAL A 359 -14.72 12.22 -4.14
CA VAL A 359 -16.03 12.23 -3.46
C VAL A 359 -16.45 13.66 -3.09
N CYS A 360 -15.56 14.44 -2.47
CA CYS A 360 -15.83 15.85 -2.13
C CYS A 360 -16.22 16.68 -3.36
N ASN A 361 -15.51 16.50 -4.48
CA ASN A 361 -15.79 17.22 -5.72
C ASN A 361 -17.12 16.80 -6.34
N GLN A 362 -17.50 15.52 -6.26
CA GLN A 362 -18.81 15.05 -6.73
C GLN A 362 -19.95 15.64 -5.88
N VAL A 363 -19.81 15.67 -4.56
CA VAL A 363 -20.80 16.29 -3.66
C VAL A 363 -20.99 17.78 -3.97
N LYS A 364 -19.89 18.52 -4.18
CA LYS A 364 -19.93 19.94 -4.59
C LYS A 364 -20.71 20.12 -5.90
N GLN A 365 -20.43 19.31 -6.91
CA GLN A 365 -21.10 19.39 -8.22
C GLN A 365 -22.59 19.07 -8.15
N LEU A 366 -22.97 18.02 -7.40
CA LEU A 366 -24.38 17.65 -7.20
C LEU A 366 -25.15 18.77 -6.49
N THR A 367 -24.52 19.40 -5.50
CA THR A 367 -25.10 20.54 -4.77
C THR A 367 -25.34 21.73 -5.69
N VAL A 368 -24.39 22.06 -6.55
CA VAL A 368 -24.53 23.14 -7.55
C VAL A 368 -25.63 22.82 -8.57
N THR A 369 -25.72 21.56 -9.01
CA THR A 369 -26.69 21.12 -10.02
C THR A 369 -28.12 21.13 -9.48
N LYS A 370 -28.33 20.69 -8.23
CA LYS A 370 -29.63 20.76 -7.54
C LYS A 370 -30.14 22.20 -7.43
N ARG A 371 -29.25 23.14 -7.05
CA ARG A 371 -29.56 24.58 -7.01
C ARG A 371 -29.95 25.15 -8.38
N ARG A 372 -29.29 24.72 -9.46
CA ARG A 372 -29.62 25.17 -10.83
C ARG A 372 -30.96 24.61 -11.34
N LYS A 373 -31.28 23.35 -11.03
CA LYS A 373 -32.57 22.74 -11.43
C LYS A 373 -33.76 23.36 -10.69
N SER A 374 -33.62 23.61 -9.38
CA SER A 374 -34.63 24.32 -8.59
C SER A 374 -34.93 25.71 -9.16
N ARG A 375 -33.91 26.44 -9.65
CA ARG A 375 -34.08 27.77 -10.27
C ARG A 375 -34.68 27.78 -11.67
N ARG A 376 -34.66 26.66 -12.40
CA ARG A 376 -35.20 26.56 -13.78
C ARG A 376 -36.61 25.96 -13.83
N GLY A 377 -37.04 25.33 -12.74
CA GLY A 377 -38.39 24.76 -12.59
C GLY A 377 -39.36 25.64 -11.80
N SER A 378 -38.95 26.86 -11.41
CA SER A 378 -39.80 27.89 -10.79
C SER A 378 -40.24 28.93 -11.80
#